data_AF-A0A543AS15-F1
#
_entry.id   AF-A0A543AS15-F1
#
_cell.length_a   1.000
_cell.length_b   1.000
_cell.length_c   1.000
_cell.angle_alpha   90.00
_cell.angle_beta   90.00
_cell.angle_gamma   90.00
#
_symmetry.space_group_name_H-M   'P 1'
#
loop_
_entity.id
_entity.type
_entity.pdbx_description
1 polymer ?
#
loop_
_entity_poly.entity_id
_entity_poly.type
_entity_poly.pdbx_seq_one_letter_code
_entity_poly.pdbx_strand_id
1 'polypeptide(L)'
;MKCVASKLRRPAVTDPPWPGYTALRRADSGQSGADRSRLLHHRIHRDRLAVHRLPPMASIDELTAMIAVTITAAEQTGSNTTSALGKARELSSHLAGLGADGTAGNINAVAEKLDEAGTHLASFIETCRQASQMAEAAKTRTGLLTTNATSTPPGRSDQITSRPTSSTVRPSSVPATWSLRDADNAKGHVWQRPDTTGNADMVRVMSPSPRYPHGYMRYYNSHGQPIGINGKPGSRAETHIPINPDGTHQTPQGWNHA
;
A
#
# COMPACT_ATOMS: atom_id res chain seq x y z
N MET A 1 -7.77 61.01 -38.57
CA MET A 1 -7.55 60.13 -37.40
C MET A 1 -6.48 59.11 -37.79
N LYS A 2 -5.26 59.22 -37.26
CA LYS A 2 -4.13 58.33 -37.57
C LYS A 2 -3.85 57.46 -36.34
N CYS A 3 -4.04 56.15 -36.46
CA CYS A 3 -3.66 55.17 -35.44
C CYS A 3 -2.14 54.96 -35.48
N VAL A 4 -1.47 55.21 -34.35
CA VAL A 4 -0.05 54.93 -34.14
C VAL A 4 0.05 53.63 -33.33
N ALA A 5 0.63 52.59 -33.92
CA ALA A 5 0.86 51.31 -33.28
C ALA A 5 2.23 51.30 -32.58
N SER A 6 2.23 51.27 -31.25
CA SER A 6 3.43 51.21 -30.42
C SER A 6 3.91 49.76 -30.27
N LYS A 7 5.03 49.42 -30.91
CA LYS A 7 5.77 48.16 -30.70
C LYS A 7 6.54 48.23 -29.38
N LEU A 8 6.09 47.50 -28.37
CA LEU A 8 6.85 47.24 -27.13
C LEU A 8 7.93 46.18 -27.39
N ARG A 9 9.20 46.58 -27.33
CA ARG A 9 10.36 45.67 -27.29
C ARG A 9 10.46 45.06 -25.88
N ARG A 10 10.62 43.74 -25.80
CA ARG A 10 10.96 43.03 -24.55
C ARG A 10 12.46 43.22 -24.24
N PRO A 11 12.85 43.47 -22.99
CA PRO A 11 14.26 43.47 -22.61
C PRO A 11 14.82 42.03 -22.55
N ALA A 12 16.09 41.90 -22.92
CA ALA A 12 16.85 40.66 -22.85
C ALA A 12 17.10 40.27 -21.38
N VAL A 13 16.79 39.02 -21.03
CA VAL A 13 17.16 38.41 -19.75
C VAL A 13 18.60 37.92 -19.88
N THR A 14 19.49 38.49 -19.09
CA THR A 14 20.85 37.99 -18.89
C THR A 14 20.87 37.11 -17.64
N ASP A 15 21.17 35.82 -17.79
CA ASP A 15 21.36 34.90 -16.67
C ASP A 15 22.66 35.22 -15.91
N PRO A 16 22.65 35.16 -14.55
CA PRO A 16 23.87 35.36 -13.76
C PRO A 16 24.78 34.12 -13.79
N PRO A 17 26.11 34.29 -13.76
CA PRO A 17 27.06 33.18 -13.69
C PRO A 17 27.08 32.55 -12.30
N TRP A 18 26.97 31.22 -12.26
CA TRP A 18 27.14 30.40 -11.07
C TRP A 18 28.60 30.45 -10.57
N PRO A 19 28.87 30.77 -9.29
CA PRO A 19 30.17 30.58 -8.70
C PRO A 19 30.25 29.20 -8.02
N GLY A 20 31.31 28.42 -8.27
CA GLY A 20 31.75 27.40 -7.31
C GLY A 20 31.99 25.97 -7.82
N TYR A 21 32.74 25.79 -8.91
CA TYR A 21 33.47 24.53 -9.12
C TYR A 21 34.97 24.80 -9.06
N THR A 22 35.48 24.90 -7.83
CA THR A 22 36.92 24.97 -7.58
C THR A 22 37.50 23.57 -7.70
N ALA A 23 38.48 23.48 -8.61
CA ALA A 23 39.31 22.33 -8.91
C ALA A 23 39.93 21.65 -7.67
N LEU A 24 39.74 20.34 -7.54
CA LEU A 24 40.64 19.46 -6.81
C LEU A 24 41.59 18.82 -7.80
N ARG A 25 42.81 19.37 -7.89
CA ARG A 25 43.92 18.84 -8.69
C ARG A 25 45.07 18.46 -7.75
N ARG A 26 45.49 17.19 -7.85
CA ARG A 26 46.79 16.59 -7.54
C ARG A 26 47.35 16.65 -6.10
N ALA A 27 47.45 15.47 -5.51
CA ALA A 27 48.74 14.93 -5.06
C ALA A 27 48.70 13.41 -5.20
N ASP A 28 49.32 12.87 -6.25
CA ASP A 28 49.59 11.44 -6.39
C ASP A 28 51.00 11.33 -6.97
N SER A 29 51.97 11.02 -6.11
CA SER A 29 53.36 10.79 -6.48
C SER A 29 53.78 9.42 -5.95
N GLY A 30 53.99 8.49 -6.89
CA GLY A 30 54.93 7.39 -6.72
C GLY A 30 54.45 6.19 -5.93
N GLN A 31 53.59 5.36 -6.51
CA GLN A 31 53.55 3.94 -6.16
C GLN A 31 53.21 3.08 -7.39
N SER A 32 54.06 2.09 -7.62
CA SER A 32 54.12 1.23 -8.80
C SER A 32 52.78 0.56 -9.11
N GLY A 33 52.39 0.59 -10.39
CA GLY A 33 51.08 0.15 -10.88
C GLY A 33 50.81 -1.34 -10.85
N ALA A 34 51.70 -2.17 -10.29
CA ALA A 34 51.53 -3.62 -10.24
C ALA A 34 50.90 -4.12 -8.93
N ASP A 35 51.08 -3.41 -7.80
CA ASP A 35 50.61 -3.88 -6.48
C ASP A 35 49.22 -3.33 -6.06
N ARG A 36 48.76 -2.21 -6.65
CA ARG A 36 47.43 -1.65 -6.33
C ARG A 36 46.27 -2.51 -6.86
N SER A 37 46.45 -3.30 -7.92
CA SER A 37 45.38 -4.14 -8.47
C SER A 37 45.04 -5.37 -7.61
N ARG A 38 45.99 -5.89 -6.82
CA ARG A 38 45.74 -7.03 -5.92
C ARG A 38 45.10 -6.63 -4.59
N LEU A 39 45.40 -5.42 -4.09
CA LEU A 39 44.79 -4.91 -2.85
C LEU A 39 43.38 -4.32 -3.03
N LEU A 40 43.04 -3.77 -4.21
CA LEU A 40 41.66 -3.33 -4.49
C LEU A 40 40.68 -4.50 -4.72
N HIS A 41 41.12 -5.60 -5.34
CA HIS A 41 40.25 -6.77 -5.52
C HIS A 41 39.92 -7.47 -4.20
N HIS A 42 40.83 -7.42 -3.21
CA HIS A 42 40.55 -8.01 -1.90
C HIS A 42 39.65 -7.16 -0.99
N ARG A 43 39.58 -5.84 -1.20
CA ARG A 43 38.67 -4.95 -0.45
C ARG A 43 37.24 -4.98 -1.00
N ILE A 44 37.07 -5.09 -2.32
CA ILE A 44 35.75 -5.18 -2.95
C ILE A 44 35.02 -6.50 -2.59
N HIS A 45 35.75 -7.56 -2.22
CA HIS A 45 35.15 -8.82 -1.77
C HIS A 45 34.85 -8.91 -0.27
N ARG A 46 35.45 -8.06 0.59
CA ARG A 46 35.18 -8.11 2.03
C ARG A 46 33.94 -7.31 2.46
N ASP A 47 33.63 -6.22 1.75
CA ASP A 47 32.42 -5.42 2.04
C ASP A 47 31.13 -6.05 1.49
N ARG A 48 31.24 -7.02 0.57
CA ARG A 48 30.09 -7.78 0.06
C ARG A 48 29.61 -8.91 0.97
N LEU A 49 30.33 -9.18 2.07
CA LEU A 49 29.97 -10.16 3.09
C LEU A 49 29.53 -9.52 4.42
N ALA A 50 29.35 -8.20 4.45
CA ALA A 50 28.46 -7.58 5.42
C ALA A 50 27.03 -8.01 5.05
N VAL A 51 26.70 -9.24 5.46
CA VAL A 51 25.37 -9.82 5.51
C VAL A 51 24.42 -8.69 5.83
N HIS A 52 23.51 -8.39 4.89
CA HIS A 52 22.37 -7.51 5.11
C HIS A 52 21.62 -8.03 6.34
N ARG A 53 22.05 -7.63 7.53
CA ARG A 53 21.24 -7.70 8.74
C ARG A 53 20.11 -6.76 8.43
N LEU A 54 19.01 -7.34 7.95
CA LEU A 54 17.74 -6.64 7.87
C LEU A 54 17.56 -5.93 9.22
N PRO A 55 17.26 -4.64 9.23
CA PRO A 55 17.02 -3.94 10.48
C PRO A 55 16.02 -4.76 11.29
N PRO A 56 16.20 -4.88 12.61
CA PRO A 56 15.24 -5.57 13.46
C PRO A 56 13.85 -5.01 13.12
N MET A 57 12.94 -5.91 12.75
CA MET A 57 11.56 -5.54 12.43
C MET A 57 11.02 -4.74 13.61
N ALA A 58 10.54 -3.53 13.35
CA ALA A 58 9.97 -2.67 14.38
C ALA A 58 8.94 -3.47 15.17
N SER A 59 8.99 -3.35 16.49
CA SER A 59 8.03 -4.02 17.36
C SER A 59 6.60 -3.53 17.05
N ILE A 60 5.59 -4.32 17.42
CA ILE A 60 4.19 -3.94 17.21
C ILE A 60 3.89 -2.62 17.93
N ASP A 61 4.51 -2.36 19.08
CA ASP A 61 4.33 -1.12 19.84
C ASP A 61 4.99 0.08 19.13
N GLU A 62 6.17 -0.09 18.55
CA GLU A 62 6.80 0.95 17.73
C GLU A 62 5.97 1.29 16.49
N LEU A 63 5.42 0.27 15.81
CA LEU A 63 4.51 0.48 14.68
C LEU A 63 3.25 1.23 15.10
N THR A 64 2.68 0.88 16.26
CA THR A 64 1.49 1.55 16.80
C THR A 64 1.78 3.03 17.12
N ALA A 65 2.93 3.31 17.74
CA ALA A 65 3.36 4.67 18.05
C ALA A 65 3.59 5.50 16.78
N MET A 66 4.22 4.92 15.75
CA MET A 66 4.40 5.61 14.46
C MET A 66 3.06 5.91 13.76
N ILE A 67 2.10 4.98 13.80
CA ILE A 67 0.76 5.21 13.24
C ILE A 67 0.07 6.36 13.99
N ALA A 68 0.16 6.40 15.31
CA ALA A 68 -0.43 7.48 16.11
C ALA A 68 0.15 8.86 15.75
N VAL A 69 1.48 8.97 15.65
CA VAL A 69 2.15 10.22 15.22
C VAL A 69 1.71 10.64 13.82
N THR A 70 1.58 9.68 12.90
CA THR A 70 1.13 9.92 11.53
C THR A 70 -0.31 10.45 11.49
N ILE A 71 -1.20 9.90 12.31
CA ILE A 71 -2.59 10.37 12.42
C ILE A 71 -2.63 11.82 12.92
N THR A 72 -1.89 12.15 13.98
CA THR A 72 -1.86 13.52 14.51
C THR A 72 -1.32 14.54 13.50
N ALA A 73 -0.26 14.19 12.77
CA ALA A 73 0.29 15.05 11.71
C ALA A 73 -0.71 15.26 10.56
N ALA A 74 -1.44 14.21 10.19
CA ALA A 74 -2.48 14.28 9.16
C ALA A 74 -3.68 15.13 9.62
N GLU A 75 -4.12 14.99 10.87
CA GLU A 75 -5.19 15.82 11.45
C GLU A 75 -4.81 17.31 11.48
N GLN A 76 -3.57 17.63 11.88
CA GLN A 76 -3.07 19.01 11.86
C GLN A 76 -3.04 19.57 10.43
N THR A 77 -2.63 18.77 9.45
CA THR A 77 -2.62 19.16 8.04
C THR A 77 -4.05 19.40 7.52
N GLY A 78 -5.01 18.56 7.93
CA GLY A 78 -6.43 18.73 7.61
C GLY A 78 -6.99 20.04 8.17
N SER A 79 -6.71 20.34 9.44
CA SER A 79 -7.13 21.60 10.07
C SER A 79 -6.58 22.84 9.34
N ASN A 80 -5.29 22.81 8.98
CA ASN A 80 -4.66 23.89 8.21
C ASN A 80 -5.31 24.06 6.82
N THR A 81 -5.66 22.95 6.16
CA THR A 81 -6.31 22.94 4.85
C THR A 81 -7.71 23.58 4.91
N THR A 82 -8.52 23.21 5.90
CA THR A 82 -9.85 23.81 6.13
C THR A 82 -9.75 25.32 6.39
N SER A 83 -8.77 25.74 7.19
CA SER A 83 -8.53 27.17 7.44
C SER A 83 -8.13 27.92 6.16
N ALA A 84 -7.24 27.36 5.35
CA ALA A 84 -6.82 27.95 4.07
C ALA A 84 -7.99 28.05 3.09
N LEU A 85 -8.85 27.02 3.02
CA LEU A 85 -10.05 27.00 2.20
C LEU A 85 -11.04 28.11 2.59
N GLY A 86 -11.25 28.33 3.89
CA GLY A 86 -12.07 29.42 4.40
C GLY A 86 -11.57 30.79 3.96
N LYS A 87 -10.27 31.04 4.12
CA LYS A 87 -9.63 32.30 3.69
C LYS A 87 -9.68 32.50 2.18
N ALA A 88 -9.50 31.44 1.39
CA ALA A 88 -9.58 31.50 -0.07
C ALA A 88 -10.99 31.91 -0.53
N ARG A 89 -12.04 31.36 0.09
CA ARG A 89 -13.44 31.70 -0.21
C ARG A 89 -13.76 33.16 0.17
N GLU A 90 -13.28 33.62 1.32
CA GLU A 90 -13.42 35.02 1.75
C GLU A 90 -12.76 35.98 0.76
N LEU A 91 -11.51 35.70 0.36
CA LEU A 91 -10.77 36.51 -0.60
C LEU A 91 -11.45 36.54 -1.98
N SER A 92 -11.95 35.38 -2.44
CA SER A 92 -12.69 35.27 -3.71
C SER A 92 -13.95 36.16 -3.70
N SER A 93 -14.70 36.14 -2.60
CA SER A 93 -15.89 37.00 -2.41
C SER A 93 -15.55 38.49 -2.46
N HIS A 94 -14.47 38.92 -1.78
CA HIS A 94 -14.03 40.31 -1.81
C HIS A 94 -13.60 40.76 -3.23
N LEU A 95 -12.90 39.90 -3.96
CA LEU A 95 -12.45 40.22 -5.33
C LEU A 95 -13.61 40.29 -6.33
N ALA A 96 -14.61 39.43 -6.18
CA ALA A 96 -15.85 39.51 -6.97
C ALA A 96 -16.59 40.84 -6.71
N GLY A 97 -16.65 41.29 -5.45
CA GLY A 97 -17.22 42.59 -5.09
C GLY A 97 -16.49 43.81 -5.71
N LEU A 98 -15.22 43.63 -6.10
CA LEU A 98 -14.41 44.65 -6.78
C LEU A 98 -14.45 44.55 -8.31
N GLY A 99 -15.22 43.61 -8.88
CA GLY A 99 -15.29 43.36 -10.32
C GLY A 99 -14.05 42.66 -10.90
N ALA A 100 -13.25 42.00 -10.06
CA ALA A 100 -12.06 41.24 -10.47
C ALA A 100 -12.38 39.77 -10.76
N ASP A 101 -13.39 39.52 -11.60
CA ASP A 101 -14.00 38.19 -11.80
C ASP A 101 -13.01 37.13 -12.27
N GLY A 102 -12.03 37.51 -13.09
CA GLY A 102 -10.98 36.59 -13.56
C GLY A 102 -10.06 36.08 -12.45
N THR A 103 -9.74 36.94 -11.47
CA THR A 103 -8.90 36.54 -10.32
C THR A 103 -9.71 35.71 -9.32
N ALA A 104 -10.98 36.05 -9.10
CA ALA A 104 -11.89 35.27 -8.27
C ALA A 104 -12.09 33.85 -8.82
N GLY A 105 -12.22 33.69 -10.13
CA GLY A 105 -12.29 32.39 -10.80
C GLY A 105 -11.07 31.50 -10.55
N ASN A 106 -9.86 32.06 -10.64
CA ASN A 106 -8.62 31.33 -10.36
C ASN A 106 -8.52 30.88 -8.89
N ILE A 107 -8.97 31.70 -7.95
CA ILE A 107 -8.99 31.36 -6.52
C ILE A 107 -9.98 30.23 -6.24
N ASN A 108 -11.16 30.26 -6.87
CA ASN A 108 -12.13 29.17 -6.73
C ASN A 108 -11.57 27.84 -7.26
N ALA A 109 -10.88 27.86 -8.42
CA ALA A 109 -10.25 26.65 -8.95
C ALA A 109 -9.15 26.08 -8.01
N VAL A 110 -8.42 26.94 -7.31
CA VAL A 110 -7.46 26.51 -6.27
C VAL A 110 -8.19 25.95 -5.05
N ALA A 111 -9.28 26.58 -4.62
CA ALA A 111 -10.10 26.11 -3.51
C ALA A 111 -10.71 24.72 -3.80
N GLU A 112 -11.18 24.46 -5.01
CA GLU A 112 -11.68 23.14 -5.43
C GLU A 112 -10.61 22.05 -5.29
N LYS A 113 -9.38 22.31 -5.75
CA LYS A 113 -8.26 21.36 -5.60
C LYS A 113 -7.88 21.12 -4.14
N LEU A 114 -7.94 22.17 -3.31
CA LEU A 114 -7.73 22.05 -1.86
C LEU A 114 -8.82 21.21 -1.18
N ASP A 115 -10.06 21.33 -1.63
CA ASP A 115 -11.20 20.54 -1.14
C ASP A 115 -11.06 19.05 -1.51
N GLU A 116 -10.66 18.75 -2.75
CA GLU A 116 -10.35 17.39 -3.20
C GLU A 116 -9.19 16.78 -2.38
N ALA A 117 -8.10 17.53 -2.20
CA ALA A 117 -6.98 17.10 -1.37
C ALA A 117 -7.39 16.86 0.10
N GLY A 118 -8.27 17.70 0.65
CA GLY A 118 -8.84 17.53 1.98
C GLY A 118 -9.64 16.23 2.09
N THR A 119 -10.44 15.89 1.07
CA THR A 119 -11.20 14.64 1.01
C THR A 119 -10.28 13.41 0.96
N HIS A 120 -9.20 13.47 0.18
CA HIS A 120 -8.21 12.39 0.12
C HIS A 120 -7.49 12.19 1.45
N LEU A 121 -7.13 13.29 2.13
CA LEU A 121 -6.50 13.24 3.43
C LEU A 121 -7.43 12.62 4.49
N ALA A 122 -8.72 12.97 4.47
CA ALA A 122 -9.72 12.36 5.37
C ALA A 122 -9.83 10.85 5.17
N SER A 123 -9.87 10.37 3.92
CA SER A 123 -9.89 8.93 3.59
C SER A 123 -8.63 8.21 4.06
N PHE A 124 -7.47 8.85 3.92
CA PHE A 124 -6.20 8.33 4.42
C PHE A 124 -6.19 8.18 5.95
N ILE A 125 -6.63 9.22 6.67
CA ILE A 125 -6.72 9.20 8.14
C ILE A 125 -7.61 8.03 8.60
N GLU A 126 -8.77 7.83 7.97
CA GLU A 126 -9.68 6.74 8.30
C GLU A 126 -9.04 5.37 8.07
N THR A 127 -8.30 5.21 6.98
CA THR A 127 -7.52 3.98 6.71
C THR A 127 -6.48 3.72 7.80
N CYS A 128 -5.76 4.76 8.25
CA CYS A 128 -4.81 4.65 9.36
C CYS A 128 -5.49 4.25 10.68
N ARG A 129 -6.68 4.79 10.97
CA ARG A 129 -7.45 4.42 12.17
C ARG A 129 -7.88 2.96 12.14
N GLN A 130 -8.38 2.47 11.01
CA GLN A 130 -8.75 1.07 10.84
C GLN A 130 -7.53 0.14 11.04
N ALA A 131 -6.38 0.50 10.46
CA ALA A 131 -5.13 -0.26 10.65
C ALA A 131 -4.70 -0.31 12.13
N SER A 132 -4.81 0.82 12.85
CA SER A 132 -4.52 0.88 14.28
C SER A 132 -5.47 -0.01 15.10
N GLN A 133 -6.77 0.03 14.83
CA GLN A 133 -7.76 -0.84 15.48
C GLN A 133 -7.47 -2.33 15.24
N MET A 134 -7.07 -2.69 14.02
CA MET A 134 -6.68 -4.06 13.69
C MET A 134 -5.41 -4.50 14.45
N ALA A 135 -4.44 -3.60 14.64
CA ALA A 135 -3.23 -3.88 15.41
C ALA A 135 -3.55 -4.12 16.89
N GLU A 136 -4.39 -3.29 17.50
CA GLU A 136 -4.84 -3.47 18.89
C GLU A 136 -5.68 -4.74 19.05
N ALA A 137 -6.58 -5.05 18.11
CA ALA A 137 -7.32 -6.32 18.09
C ALA A 137 -6.41 -7.55 17.93
N ALA A 138 -5.24 -7.40 17.29
CA ALA A 138 -4.25 -8.46 17.21
C ALA A 138 -3.46 -8.61 18.53
N LYS A 139 -3.16 -7.50 19.23
CA LYS A 139 -2.52 -7.52 20.55
C LYS A 139 -3.40 -8.21 21.59
N THR A 140 -4.68 -7.85 21.69
CA THR A 140 -5.61 -8.48 22.65
C THR A 140 -5.72 -9.99 22.45
N ARG A 141 -5.73 -10.42 21.19
CA ARG A 141 -5.75 -11.84 20.83
C ARG A 141 -4.46 -12.59 21.16
N THR A 142 -3.31 -11.93 21.05
CA THR A 142 -2.00 -12.54 21.38
C THR A 142 -1.78 -12.57 22.90
N GLY A 143 -2.22 -11.53 23.62
CA GLY A 143 -2.17 -11.46 25.07
C GLY A 143 -3.02 -12.55 25.75
N LEU A 144 -4.19 -12.88 25.18
CA LEU A 144 -5.05 -13.94 25.70
C LEU A 144 -4.41 -15.35 25.66
N LEU A 145 -3.42 -15.57 24.79
CA LEU A 145 -2.71 -16.84 24.67
C LEU A 145 -1.54 -16.97 25.65
N THR A 146 -1.09 -15.86 26.25
CA THR A 146 0.15 -15.85 27.05
C THR A 146 -0.12 -15.97 28.56
N THR A 147 -1.34 -15.72 29.04
CA THR A 147 -1.64 -15.74 30.49
C THR A 147 -2.12 -17.08 31.04
N ASN A 148 -2.24 -18.14 30.23
CA ASN A 148 -2.67 -19.47 30.68
C ASN A 148 -1.55 -20.51 30.79
N ALA A 149 -0.27 -20.12 30.72
CA ALA A 149 0.87 -21.04 30.75
C ALA A 149 1.62 -21.01 32.11
N THR A 150 0.93 -21.25 33.23
CA THR A 150 1.57 -21.63 34.53
C THR A 150 0.80 -22.72 35.27
N SER A 151 0.35 -23.75 34.56
CA SER A 151 0.00 -25.02 35.21
C SER A 151 0.37 -26.20 34.29
N THR A 152 1.58 -26.72 34.50
CA THR A 152 2.03 -28.02 33.98
C THR A 152 1.26 -29.14 34.70
N PRO A 153 0.55 -30.01 33.95
CA PRO A 153 0.93 -31.43 33.91
C PRO A 153 1.52 -31.81 32.54
N PRO A 154 2.47 -32.75 32.48
CA PRO A 154 3.22 -33.03 31.26
C PRO A 154 2.38 -33.90 30.32
N GLY A 155 2.06 -33.36 29.15
CA GLY A 155 1.56 -34.17 28.06
C GLY A 155 0.75 -33.41 27.03
N ARG A 156 1.37 -33.23 25.86
CA ARG A 156 0.73 -33.27 24.54
C ARG A 156 0.22 -31.94 23.95
N SER A 157 1.08 -31.38 23.09
CA SER A 157 0.86 -30.75 21.77
C SER A 157 -0.41 -29.93 21.44
N ASP A 158 -0.13 -28.73 20.92
CA ASP A 158 -0.82 -27.95 19.86
C ASP A 158 -2.09 -27.12 20.20
N GLN A 159 -2.00 -25.79 19.97
CA GLN A 159 -3.05 -24.86 19.47
C GLN A 159 -2.55 -23.40 19.47
N ILE A 160 -2.18 -22.74 18.36
CA ILE A 160 -2.94 -22.13 17.22
C ILE A 160 -3.76 -20.87 17.59
N THR A 161 -3.28 -19.71 17.13
CA THR A 161 -3.76 -18.34 17.31
C THR A 161 -4.81 -17.92 16.27
N SER A 162 -5.98 -17.42 16.67
CA SER A 162 -7.14 -17.21 15.80
C SER A 162 -7.41 -15.75 15.38
N ARG A 163 -6.62 -15.21 14.43
CA ARG A 163 -6.76 -13.94 13.64
C ARG A 163 -8.24 -13.67 13.20
N PRO A 164 -8.69 -12.44 12.84
CA PRO A 164 -10.07 -12.25 12.37
C PRO A 164 -10.11 -12.89 10.98
N THR A 165 -10.54 -14.14 10.96
CA THR A 165 -10.59 -14.97 9.77
C THR A 165 -11.66 -14.35 8.88
N SER A 166 -11.26 -13.82 7.72
CA SER A 166 -12.02 -14.08 6.49
C SER A 166 -12.48 -15.52 6.61
N SER A 167 -13.78 -15.73 6.79
CA SER A 167 -14.32 -16.93 7.41
C SER A 167 -13.57 -18.17 6.91
N THR A 168 -12.92 -18.89 7.83
CA THR A 168 -12.34 -20.22 7.54
C THR A 168 -13.43 -21.24 7.17
N VAL A 169 -14.69 -20.79 7.14
CA VAL A 169 -15.83 -21.49 6.60
C VAL A 169 -15.52 -21.90 5.16
N ARG A 170 -15.46 -23.22 4.97
CA ARG A 170 -15.32 -23.83 3.66
C ARG A 170 -16.47 -23.38 2.76
N PRO A 171 -16.19 -22.78 1.59
CA PRO A 171 -17.23 -22.46 0.62
C PRO A 171 -17.95 -23.74 0.17
N SER A 172 -19.26 -23.69 -0.02
CA SER A 172 -20.06 -24.86 -0.44
C SER A 172 -19.62 -25.47 -1.77
N SER A 173 -18.96 -24.69 -2.63
CA SER A 173 -18.37 -25.14 -3.90
C SER A 173 -17.05 -25.91 -3.76
N VAL A 174 -16.51 -26.02 -2.54
CA VAL A 174 -15.25 -26.70 -2.25
C VAL A 174 -15.54 -28.09 -1.65
N PRO A 175 -15.06 -29.18 -2.27
CA PRO A 175 -15.24 -30.53 -1.75
C PRO A 175 -14.66 -30.71 -0.35
N ALA A 176 -15.26 -31.63 0.42
CA ALA A 176 -14.85 -31.86 1.80
C ALA A 176 -13.43 -32.43 1.95
N THR A 177 -12.93 -33.08 0.88
CA THR A 177 -11.60 -33.70 0.79
C THR A 177 -10.48 -32.69 0.54
N TRP A 178 -10.79 -31.45 0.18
CA TRP A 178 -9.79 -30.43 -0.09
C TRP A 178 -9.19 -29.87 1.20
N SER A 179 -7.87 -29.65 1.18
CA SER A 179 -7.11 -29.16 2.33
C SER A 179 -7.08 -27.64 2.35
N LEU A 180 -7.25 -27.08 3.55
CA LEU A 180 -7.08 -25.65 3.81
C LEU A 180 -5.60 -25.33 4.01
N ARG A 181 -5.13 -24.25 3.40
CA ARG A 181 -3.85 -23.62 3.71
C ARG A 181 -3.95 -22.11 3.65
N ASP A 182 -2.99 -21.41 4.25
CA ASP A 182 -2.87 -19.98 4.04
C ASP A 182 -2.40 -19.67 2.61
N ALA A 183 -2.90 -18.56 2.06
CA ALA A 183 -2.42 -18.08 0.78
C ALA A 183 -0.98 -17.57 0.90
N ASP A 184 -0.15 -17.83 -0.10
CA ASP A 184 1.29 -17.50 -0.08
C ASP A 184 1.61 -16.01 0.09
N ASN A 185 0.64 -15.13 -0.17
CA ASN A 185 0.77 -13.68 0.05
C ASN A 185 0.18 -13.20 1.39
N ALA A 186 -0.16 -14.13 2.29
CA ALA A 186 -0.80 -13.90 3.59
C ALA A 186 -2.16 -13.17 3.56
N LYS A 187 -2.79 -13.02 2.39
CA LYS A 187 -4.06 -12.28 2.20
C LYS A 187 -5.24 -13.20 1.88
N GLY A 188 -5.53 -14.12 2.80
CA GLY A 188 -6.67 -15.03 2.72
C GLY A 188 -6.26 -16.49 2.77
N HIS A 189 -7.14 -17.37 2.32
CA HIS A 189 -6.97 -18.81 2.43
C HIS A 189 -7.13 -19.49 1.06
N VAL A 190 -6.50 -20.65 0.93
CA VAL A 190 -6.58 -21.51 -0.25
C VAL A 190 -7.13 -22.86 0.18
N TRP A 191 -8.15 -23.31 -0.53
CA TRP A 191 -8.61 -24.69 -0.52
C TRP A 191 -8.03 -25.38 -1.74
N GLN A 192 -7.25 -26.44 -1.55
CA GLN A 192 -6.56 -27.11 -2.64
C GLN A 192 -6.89 -28.59 -2.66
N ARG A 193 -7.10 -29.15 -3.85
CA ARG A 193 -7.27 -30.60 -4.00
C ARG A 193 -5.98 -31.29 -3.54
N PRO A 194 -6.06 -32.39 -2.76
CA PRO A 194 -4.89 -33.21 -2.48
C PRO A 194 -4.21 -33.64 -3.79
N ASP A 195 -2.90 -33.88 -3.69
CA ASP A 195 -2.05 -34.36 -4.80
C ASP A 195 -1.89 -33.37 -5.99
N THR A 196 -2.31 -32.12 -5.81
CA THR A 196 -2.06 -31.05 -6.78
C THR A 196 -1.00 -30.09 -6.26
N THR A 197 -0.23 -29.51 -7.18
CA THR A 197 0.87 -28.59 -6.84
C THR A 197 0.65 -27.22 -7.46
N GLY A 198 1.28 -26.20 -6.87
CA GLY A 198 1.15 -24.82 -7.32
C GLY A 198 -0.29 -24.32 -7.23
N ASN A 199 -0.80 -23.81 -8.35
CA ASN A 199 -2.13 -23.21 -8.45
C ASN A 199 -3.18 -24.17 -9.04
N ALA A 200 -2.83 -25.42 -9.36
CA ALA A 200 -3.77 -26.34 -9.96
C ALA A 200 -4.88 -26.72 -8.97
N ASP A 201 -6.12 -26.77 -9.48
CA ASP A 201 -7.30 -27.27 -8.77
C ASP A 201 -7.43 -26.71 -7.35
N MET A 202 -7.48 -25.38 -7.27
CA MET A 202 -7.63 -24.68 -6.00
C MET A 202 -8.68 -23.57 -6.07
N VAL A 203 -9.26 -23.28 -4.92
CA VAL A 203 -10.12 -22.12 -4.68
C VAL A 203 -9.42 -21.22 -3.70
N ARG A 204 -9.23 -19.97 -4.07
CA ARG A 204 -8.63 -18.97 -3.21
C ARG A 204 -9.68 -17.98 -2.74
N VAL A 205 -9.83 -17.85 -1.44
CA VAL A 205 -10.69 -16.86 -0.78
C VAL A 205 -9.80 -15.71 -0.32
N MET A 206 -9.99 -14.54 -0.91
CA MET A 206 -9.21 -13.34 -0.61
C MET A 206 -9.93 -12.48 0.44
N SER A 207 -9.15 -11.88 1.34
CA SER A 207 -9.69 -10.96 2.36
C SER A 207 -10.35 -9.71 1.73
N PRO A 208 -11.25 -9.03 2.48
CA PRO A 208 -11.82 -7.74 2.10
C PRO A 208 -10.83 -6.70 1.59
N SER A 209 -11.28 -5.85 0.68
CA SER A 209 -10.56 -4.69 0.15
C SER A 209 -11.54 -3.57 -0.18
N PRO A 210 -11.10 -2.32 -0.40
CA PRO A 210 -12.01 -1.23 -0.78
C PRO A 210 -12.85 -1.53 -2.02
N ARG A 211 -12.30 -2.27 -3.00
CA ARG A 211 -13.02 -2.70 -4.20
C ARG A 211 -13.97 -3.88 -3.96
N TYR A 212 -13.68 -4.71 -2.97
CA TYR A 212 -14.44 -5.91 -2.62
C TYR A 212 -14.65 -5.94 -1.10
N PRO A 213 -15.65 -5.22 -0.57
CA PRO A 213 -15.84 -5.02 0.87
C PRO A 213 -16.02 -6.32 1.68
N HIS A 214 -16.48 -7.38 1.02
CA HIS A 214 -16.64 -8.70 1.63
C HIS A 214 -15.59 -9.72 1.15
N GLY A 215 -14.60 -9.26 0.38
CA GLY A 215 -13.62 -10.11 -0.28
C GLY A 215 -14.11 -10.64 -1.62
N TYR A 216 -13.30 -11.52 -2.20
CA TYR A 216 -13.62 -12.19 -3.47
C TYR A 216 -12.98 -13.57 -3.49
N MET A 217 -13.51 -14.44 -4.34
CA MET A 217 -12.98 -15.75 -4.61
C MET A 217 -12.35 -15.79 -6.00
N ARG A 218 -11.39 -16.70 -6.16
CA ARG A 218 -10.79 -17.02 -7.43
C ARG A 218 -10.63 -18.53 -7.55
N TYR A 219 -11.11 -19.06 -8.65
CA TYR A 219 -11.07 -20.48 -8.99
C TYR A 219 -9.94 -20.73 -9.96
N TYR A 220 -9.25 -21.85 -9.81
CA TYR A 220 -8.13 -22.24 -10.66
C TYR A 220 -8.34 -23.64 -11.22
N ASN A 221 -8.25 -23.78 -12.54
CA ASN A 221 -8.40 -25.07 -13.22
C ASN A 221 -7.21 -26.02 -12.95
N SER A 222 -7.25 -27.22 -13.53
CA SER A 222 -6.17 -28.22 -13.42
C SER A 222 -4.83 -27.79 -14.01
N HIS A 223 -4.82 -26.76 -14.85
CA HIS A 223 -3.59 -26.17 -15.41
C HIS A 223 -3.06 -25.01 -14.57
N GLY A 224 -3.69 -24.72 -13.42
CA GLY A 224 -3.31 -23.61 -12.55
C GLY A 224 -3.64 -22.22 -13.11
N GLN A 225 -4.57 -22.13 -14.06
CA GLN A 225 -5.03 -20.87 -14.62
C GLN A 225 -6.30 -20.40 -13.90
N PRO A 226 -6.40 -19.11 -13.57
CA PRO A 226 -7.60 -18.57 -12.96
C PRO A 226 -8.74 -18.53 -13.98
N ILE A 227 -9.93 -18.99 -13.59
CA ILE A 227 -11.12 -19.03 -14.46
C ILE A 227 -12.19 -18.03 -14.00
N GLY A 228 -12.91 -17.47 -14.97
CA GLY A 228 -14.06 -16.61 -14.72
C GLY A 228 -15.36 -17.40 -14.56
N ILE A 229 -16.48 -16.71 -14.41
CA ILE A 229 -17.79 -17.35 -14.21
C ILE A 229 -18.22 -18.27 -15.37
N ASN A 230 -17.70 -18.01 -16.57
CA ASN A 230 -17.92 -18.82 -17.77
C ASN A 230 -17.08 -20.11 -17.82
N GLY A 231 -16.31 -20.42 -16.76
CA GLY A 231 -15.45 -21.60 -16.68
C GLY A 231 -14.15 -21.50 -17.51
N LYS A 232 -13.92 -20.38 -18.20
CA LYS A 232 -12.76 -20.18 -19.07
C LYS A 232 -11.70 -19.33 -18.37
N PRO A 233 -10.41 -19.53 -18.70
CA PRO A 233 -9.37 -18.59 -18.30
C PRO A 233 -9.71 -17.18 -18.77
N GLY A 234 -9.43 -16.18 -17.92
CA GLY A 234 -9.79 -14.80 -18.19
C GLY A 234 -8.78 -13.81 -17.62
N SER A 235 -9.05 -12.53 -17.84
CA SER A 235 -8.28 -11.44 -17.25
C SER A 235 -8.41 -11.42 -15.72
N ARG A 236 -7.48 -10.73 -15.06
CA ARG A 236 -7.45 -10.63 -13.59
C ARG A 236 -8.78 -10.20 -12.98
N ALA A 237 -9.50 -9.29 -13.64
CA ALA A 237 -10.78 -8.75 -13.18
C ALA A 237 -11.94 -9.74 -13.39
N GLU A 238 -11.98 -10.43 -14.53
CA GLU A 238 -13.02 -11.42 -14.86
C GLU A 238 -12.97 -12.65 -13.95
N THR A 239 -11.78 -12.97 -13.43
CA THR A 239 -11.58 -14.09 -12.51
C THR A 239 -11.70 -13.67 -11.04
N HIS A 240 -12.12 -12.45 -10.73
CA HIS A 240 -12.48 -12.05 -9.37
C HIS A 240 -13.99 -12.23 -9.19
N ILE A 241 -14.39 -13.22 -8.41
CA ILE A 241 -15.81 -13.49 -8.13
C ILE A 241 -16.14 -12.88 -6.76
N PRO A 242 -16.90 -11.78 -6.70
CA PRO A 242 -17.23 -11.13 -5.44
C PRO A 242 -17.97 -12.08 -4.50
N ILE A 243 -17.68 -11.95 -3.19
CA ILE A 243 -18.46 -12.59 -2.14
C ILE A 243 -19.57 -11.60 -1.75
N ASN A 244 -20.81 -12.08 -1.65
CA ASN A 244 -21.95 -11.30 -1.21
C ASN A 244 -21.90 -11.05 0.31
N PRO A 245 -22.64 -10.06 0.83
CA PRO A 245 -22.70 -9.80 2.28
C PRO A 245 -23.13 -11.00 3.12
N ASP A 246 -23.93 -11.91 2.56
CA ASP A 246 -24.39 -13.16 3.19
C ASP A 246 -23.37 -14.31 3.08
N GLY A 247 -22.22 -14.07 2.48
CA GLY A 247 -21.16 -15.07 2.26
C GLY A 247 -21.36 -15.95 1.02
N THR A 248 -22.44 -15.76 0.26
CA THR A 248 -22.67 -16.49 -0.99
C THR A 248 -21.85 -15.93 -2.15
N HIS A 249 -21.66 -16.73 -3.20
CA HIS A 249 -20.93 -16.34 -4.40
C HIS A 249 -21.34 -17.23 -5.56
N GLN A 250 -21.04 -16.80 -6.79
CA GLN A 250 -21.31 -17.60 -7.98
C GLN A 250 -20.19 -18.61 -8.23
N THR A 251 -20.53 -19.84 -8.61
CA THR A 251 -19.56 -20.88 -8.96
C THR A 251 -19.35 -20.89 -10.48
N PRO A 252 -18.09 -20.93 -10.98
CA PRO A 252 -17.83 -21.02 -12.42
C PRO A 252 -18.52 -22.19 -13.12
N GLN A 253 -18.96 -21.98 -14.35
CA GLN A 253 -19.52 -23.04 -15.19
C GLN A 253 -18.52 -24.18 -15.36
N GLY A 254 -18.96 -25.41 -15.14
CA GLY A 254 -18.10 -26.60 -15.26
C GLY A 254 -17.08 -26.76 -14.14
N TRP A 255 -17.15 -25.94 -13.08
CA TRP A 255 -16.39 -26.18 -11.86
C TRP A 255 -16.97 -27.36 -11.08
N ASN A 256 -16.58 -28.55 -11.51
CA ASN A 256 -17.07 -29.82 -10.98
C ASN A 256 -15.85 -30.60 -10.47
N HIS A 257 -15.46 -30.37 -9.22
CA HIS A 257 -14.42 -31.17 -8.55
C HIS A 257 -15.01 -32.09 -7.46
N ALA A 258 -16.30 -32.44 -7.62
CA ALA A 258 -16.95 -33.45 -6.80
C ALA A 258 -16.18 -34.78 -6.83
#